data_AF-A0A9E2IH98-F1
#
_entry.id   AF-A0A9E2IH98-F1
#
_cell.length_a   1.000
_cell.length_b   1.000
_cell.length_c   1.000
_cell.angle_alpha   90.00
_cell.angle_beta   90.00
_cell.angle_gamma   90.00
#
_symmetry.space_group_name_H-M   'P 1'
#
loop_
_entity.id
_entity.type
_entity.pdbx_description
1 polymer ?
#
loop_
_entity_poly.entity_id
_entity_poly.type
_entity_poly.pdbx_seq_one_letter_code
_entity_poly.pdbx_strand_id
1 'polypeptide(L)'
;MAYVITCGDEGIQINEGTRLGILGTGFELKGFSQVVKVLKRLLGKDLRIAANEENAWVKERLDLATWEQVKVNIQPQIEALAVKEKLLYSGLIPFADPRQLKHEIKGHMVRPKEVHIANKICFTLAGGEQTYNLGNYVISAEWVAQVDKKLAKDFLTTQVKFYQKQAKMELPVVFEMEGELGEKVAQKNKQVLENLGFKAS
;
A
#
# COMPACT_ATOMS: atom_id res chain seq x y z
N MET A 1 -17.06 6.39 0.70
CA MET A 1 -15.86 6.32 -0.17
C MET A 1 -15.33 4.89 -0.21
N ALA A 2 -14.85 4.44 -1.37
CA ALA A 2 -14.32 3.11 -1.58
C ALA A 2 -12.85 3.02 -1.16
N TYR A 3 -12.42 1.91 -0.56
CA TYR A 3 -11.03 1.64 -0.23
C TYR A 3 -10.36 0.78 -1.30
N VAL A 4 -9.16 1.16 -1.73
CA VAL A 4 -8.40 0.44 -2.75
C VAL A 4 -6.99 0.13 -2.26
N ILE A 5 -6.65 -1.16 -2.21
CA ILE A 5 -5.29 -1.62 -1.95
C ILE A 5 -4.45 -1.42 -3.21
N THR A 6 -3.33 -0.73 -3.08
CA THR A 6 -2.33 -0.54 -4.14
C THR A 6 -0.94 -0.83 -3.58
N CYS A 7 0.10 -0.85 -4.44
CA CYS A 7 1.47 -0.73 -3.98
C CYS A 7 1.63 0.57 -3.15
N GLY A 8 2.56 0.59 -2.20
CA GLY A 8 2.91 1.77 -1.43
C GLY A 8 3.86 2.74 -2.15
N ASP A 9 4.11 2.57 -3.46
CA ASP A 9 4.97 3.44 -4.28
C ASP A 9 4.51 4.91 -4.26
N GLU A 10 5.46 5.83 -4.10
CA GLU A 10 5.31 7.29 -3.99
C GLU A 10 4.65 7.97 -5.20
N GLY A 11 4.63 7.28 -6.34
CA GLY A 11 4.04 7.80 -7.57
C GLY A 11 2.56 7.50 -7.73
N ILE A 12 1.93 6.69 -6.89
CA ILE A 12 0.53 6.27 -7.10
C ILE A 12 -0.44 7.30 -6.51
N GLN A 13 -1.34 7.81 -7.34
CA GLN A 13 -2.44 8.67 -6.90
C GLN A 13 -3.79 8.04 -7.24
N ILE A 14 -4.67 7.99 -6.24
CA ILE A 14 -6.07 7.59 -6.39
C ILE A 14 -6.93 8.85 -6.31
N ASN A 15 -7.54 9.21 -7.44
CA ASN A 15 -8.40 10.38 -7.57
C ASN A 15 -9.83 10.10 -7.09
N GLU A 16 -10.31 8.86 -7.25
CA GLU A 16 -11.60 8.40 -6.75
C GLU A 16 -11.40 7.15 -5.91
N GLY A 17 -11.65 7.27 -4.61
CA GLY A 17 -11.39 6.25 -3.59
C GLY A 17 -10.32 6.69 -2.57
N THR A 18 -10.02 5.80 -1.64
CA THR A 18 -9.01 6.01 -0.59
C THR A 18 -7.98 4.90 -0.68
N ARG A 19 -6.71 5.28 -0.86
CA ARG A 19 -5.61 4.33 -1.06
C ARG A 19 -5.22 3.67 0.26
N LEU A 20 -5.08 2.35 0.22
CA LEU A 20 -4.43 1.54 1.24
C LEU A 20 -3.08 1.05 0.67
N GLY A 21 -1.98 1.68 1.09
CA GLY A 21 -0.64 1.36 0.59
C GLY A 21 -0.11 0.07 1.20
N ILE A 22 0.08 -0.97 0.40
CA ILE A 22 0.68 -2.24 0.83
C ILE A 22 1.71 -2.65 -0.20
N LEU A 23 2.95 -2.95 0.24
CA LEU A 23 4.03 -3.37 -0.66
C LEU A 23 3.59 -4.48 -1.62
N GLY A 24 3.90 -4.29 -2.91
CA GLY A 24 3.55 -5.26 -3.95
C GLY A 24 2.05 -5.49 -4.13
N THR A 25 1.22 -4.59 -3.58
CA THR A 25 -0.24 -4.81 -3.47
C THR A 25 -0.56 -6.12 -2.73
N GLY A 26 0.33 -6.57 -1.84
CA GLY A 26 0.19 -7.82 -1.09
C GLY A 26 0.69 -9.10 -1.80
N PHE A 27 1.13 -9.02 -3.06
CA PHE A 27 1.65 -10.18 -3.79
C PHE A 27 2.84 -10.80 -3.05
N GLU A 28 2.79 -12.10 -2.74
CA GLU A 28 3.81 -12.82 -1.96
C GLU A 28 4.22 -12.18 -0.62
N LEU A 29 3.40 -11.26 -0.09
CA LEU A 29 3.69 -10.61 1.18
C LEU A 29 3.13 -11.48 2.31
N LYS A 30 4.03 -12.13 3.05
CA LYS A 30 3.65 -13.02 4.16
C LYS A 30 2.78 -12.29 5.18
N GLY A 31 1.61 -12.85 5.48
CA GLY A 31 0.65 -12.26 6.43
C GLY A 31 -0.44 -11.39 5.79
N PHE A 32 -0.40 -11.18 4.47
CA PHE A 32 -1.36 -10.34 3.77
C PHE A 32 -2.82 -10.76 3.97
N SER A 33 -3.14 -12.06 3.87
CA SER A 33 -4.51 -12.55 4.06
C SER A 33 -5.07 -12.20 5.46
N GLN A 34 -4.24 -12.28 6.50
CA GLN A 34 -4.61 -11.90 7.86
C GLN A 34 -4.87 -10.39 7.95
N VAL A 35 -4.00 -9.58 7.34
CA VAL A 35 -4.16 -8.12 7.29
C VAL A 35 -5.44 -7.73 6.55
N VAL A 36 -5.72 -8.33 5.39
CA VAL A 36 -6.95 -8.09 4.62
C VAL A 36 -8.19 -8.44 5.43
N LYS A 37 -8.19 -9.57 6.14
CA LYS A 37 -9.31 -9.96 7.01
C LYS A 37 -9.60 -8.91 8.09
N VAL A 38 -8.56 -8.35 8.69
CA VAL A 38 -8.69 -7.29 9.71
C VAL A 38 -9.16 -5.98 9.07
N LEU A 39 -8.60 -5.57 7.94
CA LEU A 39 -9.00 -4.37 7.21
C LEU A 39 -10.48 -4.41 6.80
N LYS A 40 -10.97 -5.54 6.28
CA LYS A 40 -12.38 -5.73 5.94
C LYS A 40 -13.30 -5.55 7.15
N ARG A 41 -12.92 -6.14 8.29
CA ARG A 41 -13.68 -5.99 9.55
C ARG A 41 -13.66 -4.55 10.06
N LEU A 42 -12.51 -3.88 9.97
CA LEU A 42 -12.32 -2.52 10.44
C LEU A 42 -13.13 -1.50 9.65
N LEU A 43 -13.04 -1.59 8.33
CA LEU A 43 -13.62 -0.60 7.43
C LEU A 43 -15.07 -0.90 7.10
N GLY A 44 -15.55 -2.13 7.38
CA GLY A 44 -16.94 -2.54 7.17
C GLY A 44 -17.39 -2.46 5.71
N LYS A 45 -16.44 -2.48 4.76
CA LYS A 45 -16.66 -2.20 3.34
C LYS A 45 -15.98 -3.25 2.47
N ASP A 46 -16.52 -3.43 1.27
CA ASP A 46 -15.82 -4.17 0.23
C ASP A 46 -14.56 -3.45 -0.19
N LEU A 47 -13.44 -4.15 -0.04
CA LEU A 47 -12.13 -3.65 -0.42
C LEU A 47 -11.87 -3.96 -1.89
N ARG A 48 -11.35 -2.95 -2.58
CA ARG A 48 -10.85 -3.06 -3.94
C ARG A 48 -9.34 -3.26 -3.92
N ILE A 49 -8.81 -3.76 -5.01
CA ILE A 49 -7.38 -3.96 -5.20
C ILE A 49 -7.00 -3.60 -6.63
N ALA A 50 -5.90 -2.87 -6.80
CA ALA A 50 -5.41 -2.45 -8.11
C ALA A 50 -3.92 -2.77 -8.25
N ALA A 51 -3.55 -3.26 -9.43
CA ALA A 51 -2.17 -3.36 -9.85
C ALA A 51 -1.68 -1.98 -10.31
N ASN A 52 -0.37 -1.79 -10.42
CA ASN A 52 0.24 -0.58 -10.97
C ASN A 52 1.37 -0.96 -11.94
N GLU A 53 1.59 -0.14 -12.97
CA GLU A 53 2.46 -0.50 -14.11
C GLU A 53 3.90 -0.82 -13.72
N GLU A 54 4.46 -0.09 -12.76
CA GLU A 54 5.80 -0.34 -12.23
C GLU A 54 5.73 -0.81 -10.77
N ASN A 55 6.08 -2.07 -10.52
CA ASN A 55 6.09 -2.61 -9.18
C ASN A 55 7.41 -3.32 -8.90
N ALA A 56 8.31 -2.65 -8.18
CA ALA A 56 9.63 -3.16 -7.86
C ALA A 56 9.58 -4.49 -7.09
N TRP A 57 8.58 -4.67 -6.21
CA TRP A 57 8.44 -5.91 -5.44
C TRP A 57 8.14 -7.10 -6.33
N VAL A 58 7.18 -6.97 -7.25
CA VAL A 58 6.84 -8.02 -8.22
C VAL A 58 8.02 -8.31 -9.13
N LYS A 59 8.75 -7.27 -9.56
CA LYS A 59 9.98 -7.42 -10.35
C LYS A 59 11.01 -8.30 -9.63
N GLU A 60 11.28 -8.04 -8.34
CA GLU A 60 12.23 -8.82 -7.55
C GLU A 60 11.74 -10.25 -7.26
N ARG A 61 10.44 -10.44 -6.97
CA ARG A 61 9.89 -11.75 -6.60
C ARG A 61 9.83 -12.73 -7.76
N LEU A 62 9.56 -12.21 -8.96
CA LEU A 62 9.47 -13.00 -10.18
C LEU A 62 10.78 -12.99 -11.01
N ASP A 63 11.84 -12.37 -10.48
CA ASP A 63 13.14 -12.23 -11.16
C ASP A 63 13.02 -11.68 -12.60
N LEU A 64 12.19 -10.64 -12.76
CA LEU A 64 11.90 -10.07 -14.07
C LEU A 64 12.97 -9.06 -14.48
N ALA A 65 13.44 -9.15 -15.71
CA ALA A 65 14.52 -8.31 -16.22
C ALA A 65 14.02 -6.89 -16.50
N THR A 66 12.88 -6.73 -17.17
CA THR A 66 12.38 -5.43 -17.67
C THR A 66 11.04 -5.02 -17.07
N TRP A 67 10.69 -3.73 -17.17
CA TRP A 67 9.41 -3.20 -16.69
C TRP A 67 8.22 -3.62 -17.55
N GLU A 68 8.43 -3.89 -18.84
CA GLU A 68 7.43 -4.47 -19.73
C GLU A 68 7.02 -5.85 -19.25
N GLN A 69 7.99 -6.67 -18.81
CA GLN A 69 7.68 -7.96 -18.21
C GLN A 69 6.88 -7.77 -16.91
N VAL A 70 7.22 -6.81 -16.07
CA VAL A 70 6.46 -6.50 -14.85
C VAL A 70 5.01 -6.14 -15.18
N LYS A 71 4.80 -5.22 -16.14
CA LYS A 71 3.46 -4.78 -16.58
C LYS A 71 2.59 -5.94 -17.08
N VAL A 72 3.17 -6.89 -17.82
CA VAL A 72 2.47 -8.07 -18.34
C VAL A 72 2.15 -9.05 -17.21
N ASN A 73 3.07 -9.23 -16.26
CA ASN A 73 2.92 -10.26 -15.23
C ASN A 73 2.15 -9.79 -13.99
N ILE A 74 2.11 -8.49 -13.67
CA ILE A 74 1.49 -8.04 -12.41
C ILE A 74 -0.02 -8.23 -12.39
N GLN A 75 -0.72 -7.93 -13.49
CA GLN A 75 -2.17 -8.00 -13.54
C GLN A 75 -2.73 -9.38 -13.18
N PRO A 76 -2.31 -10.49 -13.81
CA PRO A 76 -2.84 -11.81 -13.47
C PRO A 76 -2.51 -12.22 -12.03
N GLN A 77 -1.36 -11.80 -11.49
CA GLN A 77 -0.99 -12.11 -10.11
C GLN A 77 -1.89 -11.38 -9.09
N ILE A 78 -2.16 -10.09 -9.32
CA ILE A 78 -3.03 -9.31 -8.46
C ILE A 78 -4.50 -9.71 -8.62
N GLU A 79 -4.93 -10.08 -9.83
CA GLU A 79 -6.28 -10.60 -10.07
C GLU A 79 -6.50 -11.95 -9.36
N ALA A 80 -5.54 -12.88 -9.45
CA ALA A 80 -5.59 -14.14 -8.71
C ALA A 80 -5.60 -13.92 -7.19
N LEU A 81 -4.80 -12.98 -6.70
CA LEU A 81 -4.80 -12.57 -5.29
C LEU A 81 -6.16 -11.98 -4.88
N ALA A 82 -6.77 -11.16 -5.74
CA ALA A 82 -8.09 -10.59 -5.49
C ALA A 82 -9.15 -11.68 -5.33
N VAL A 83 -9.16 -12.69 -6.21
CA VAL A 83 -10.07 -13.84 -6.10
C VAL A 83 -9.85 -14.59 -4.79
N LYS A 84 -8.59 -14.93 -4.48
CA LYS A 84 -8.24 -15.64 -3.25
C LYS A 84 -8.72 -14.92 -1.98
N GLU A 85 -8.50 -13.61 -1.93
CA GLU A 85 -8.82 -12.79 -0.77
C GLU A 85 -10.24 -12.19 -0.80
N LYS A 86 -11.04 -12.52 -1.82
CA LYS A 86 -12.39 -11.99 -2.06
C LYS A 86 -12.42 -10.46 -2.15
N LEU A 87 -11.49 -9.87 -2.89
CA LEU A 87 -11.39 -8.44 -3.15
C LEU A 87 -11.92 -8.10 -4.55
N LEU A 88 -12.32 -6.85 -4.75
CA LEU A 88 -12.78 -6.37 -6.05
C LEU A 88 -11.59 -5.86 -6.89
N TYR A 89 -11.14 -6.64 -7.87
CA TYR A 89 -10.04 -6.24 -8.75
C TYR A 89 -10.44 -5.07 -9.65
N SER A 90 -9.79 -3.92 -9.47
CA SER A 90 -10.13 -2.68 -10.17
C SER A 90 -9.42 -2.53 -11.51
N GLY A 91 -8.22 -3.10 -11.65
CA GLY A 91 -7.43 -3.03 -12.89
C GLY A 91 -5.99 -2.58 -12.63
N LEU A 92 -5.37 -2.02 -13.68
CA LEU A 92 -3.99 -1.57 -13.71
C LEU A 92 -3.92 -0.03 -13.72
N ILE A 93 -3.24 0.55 -12.73
CA ILE A 93 -2.93 1.98 -12.63
C ILE A 93 -1.79 2.33 -13.60
N PRO A 94 -2.01 3.22 -14.59
CA PRO A 94 -1.03 3.50 -15.65
C PRO A 94 -0.14 4.71 -15.36
N PHE A 95 1.00 4.82 -16.06
CA PHE A 95 1.73 6.08 -16.25
C PHE A 95 1.13 6.89 -17.40
N ALA A 96 -0.03 7.48 -17.15
CA ALA A 96 -0.76 8.33 -18.10
C ALA A 96 -1.73 9.21 -17.30
N ASP A 97 -2.54 10.03 -17.98
CA ASP A 97 -3.63 10.77 -17.34
C ASP A 97 -4.53 9.83 -16.49
N PRO A 98 -5.15 10.34 -15.41
CA PRO A 98 -6.01 9.57 -14.53
C PRO A 98 -7.04 8.74 -15.28
N ARG A 99 -6.93 7.41 -15.18
CA ARG A 99 -7.81 6.49 -15.92
C ARG A 99 -8.93 5.98 -15.01
N GLN A 100 -10.15 5.92 -15.56
CA GLN A 100 -11.23 5.18 -14.93
C GLN A 100 -10.95 3.68 -14.99
N LEU A 101 -10.88 3.06 -13.83
CA LEU A 101 -10.75 1.62 -13.63
C LEU A 101 -12.14 1.02 -13.31
N LYS A 102 -12.20 -0.28 -13.00
CA LYS A 102 -13.44 -0.91 -12.52
C LYS A 102 -13.79 -0.44 -11.10
N HIS A 103 -15.04 -0.68 -10.70
CA HIS A 103 -15.53 -0.47 -9.35
C HIS A 103 -15.40 0.98 -8.84
N GLU A 104 -15.58 1.95 -9.75
CA GLU A 104 -15.60 3.39 -9.45
C GLU A 104 -14.26 3.91 -8.89
N ILE A 105 -13.16 3.28 -9.29
CA ILE A 105 -11.81 3.75 -8.95
C ILE A 105 -11.23 4.50 -10.12
N LYS A 106 -10.59 5.63 -9.84
CA LYS A 106 -9.82 6.42 -10.81
C LYS A 106 -8.44 6.71 -10.24
N GLY A 107 -7.41 6.49 -11.03
CA GLY A 107 -6.04 6.73 -10.58
C GLY A 107 -5.00 6.63 -11.70
N HIS A 108 -3.78 7.03 -11.35
CA HIS A 108 -2.60 7.00 -12.23
C HIS A 108 -1.29 7.01 -11.43
N MET A 109 -0.18 6.84 -12.14
CA MET A 109 1.16 7.06 -11.62
C MET A 109 1.69 8.42 -12.10
N VAL A 110 2.08 9.28 -11.16
CA VAL A 110 2.39 10.72 -11.38
C VAL A 110 3.88 11.03 -11.37
N ARG A 111 4.74 10.06 -11.05
CA ARG A 111 6.19 10.20 -11.11
C ARG A 111 6.73 9.83 -12.50
N PRO A 112 7.94 10.29 -12.89
CA PRO A 112 8.62 9.75 -14.06
C PRO A 112 8.85 8.24 -13.93
N LYS A 113 8.74 7.52 -15.05
CA LYS A 113 9.03 6.08 -15.12
C LYS A 113 10.44 5.80 -14.64
N GLU A 114 10.60 4.69 -13.91
CA GLU A 114 11.89 4.20 -13.40
C GLU A 114 12.64 5.14 -12.44
N VAL A 115 12.08 6.30 -12.10
CA VAL A 115 12.68 7.25 -11.16
C VAL A 115 11.94 7.18 -9.84
N HIS A 116 12.66 6.87 -8.76
CA HIS A 116 12.13 6.94 -7.41
C HIS A 116 12.50 8.27 -6.75
N ILE A 117 11.50 8.93 -6.19
CA ILE A 117 11.64 10.26 -5.58
C ILE A 117 11.29 10.27 -4.09
N ALA A 118 11.04 9.09 -3.53
CA ALA A 118 10.60 8.96 -2.16
C ALA A 118 11.67 9.45 -1.17
N ASN A 119 11.29 10.35 -0.28
CA ASN A 119 12.16 10.89 0.77
C ASN A 119 11.69 10.56 2.19
N LYS A 120 10.50 9.94 2.34
CA LYS A 120 9.94 9.49 3.62
C LYS A 120 9.14 8.19 3.44
N ILE A 121 8.81 7.57 4.58
CA ILE A 121 7.78 6.54 4.69
C ILE A 121 6.63 7.11 5.53
N CYS A 122 5.43 7.20 4.95
CA CYS A 122 4.21 7.62 5.61
C CYS A 122 3.40 6.40 6.03
N PHE A 123 3.10 6.25 7.33
CA PHE A 123 2.12 5.27 7.80
C PHE A 123 0.74 5.91 7.94
N THR A 124 -0.29 5.31 7.32
CA THR A 124 -1.69 5.72 7.53
C THR A 124 -2.29 4.97 8.70
N LEU A 125 -2.87 5.69 9.66
CA LEU A 125 -3.29 5.11 10.95
C LEU A 125 -4.79 5.14 11.22
N ALA A 126 -5.55 5.87 10.41
CA ALA A 126 -6.99 6.09 10.61
C ALA A 126 -7.87 5.81 9.38
N GLY A 127 -7.38 5.04 8.40
CA GLY A 127 -8.21 4.61 7.27
C GLY A 127 -7.72 5.15 5.95
N GLY A 128 -6.49 4.78 5.59
CA GLY A 128 -5.85 5.05 4.30
C GLY A 128 -5.35 6.47 4.12
N GLU A 129 -4.83 6.73 2.93
CA GLU A 129 -4.24 8.00 2.52
C GLU A 129 -5.32 9.08 2.36
N GLN A 130 -5.30 10.10 3.22
CA GLN A 130 -6.20 11.26 3.18
C GLN A 130 -5.62 12.41 2.37
N THR A 131 -4.30 12.61 2.46
CA THR A 131 -3.58 13.62 1.68
C THR A 131 -2.71 12.89 0.68
N TYR A 132 -2.75 13.32 -0.59
CA TYR A 132 -1.88 12.72 -1.58
C TYR A 132 -0.40 12.95 -1.22
N ASN A 133 0.33 11.85 -0.99
CA ASN A 133 1.70 11.87 -0.51
C ASN A 133 2.73 11.66 -1.64
N LEU A 134 2.81 12.59 -2.61
CA LEU A 134 3.89 12.56 -3.59
C LEU A 134 5.25 12.63 -2.88
N GLY A 135 6.15 11.70 -3.21
CA GLY A 135 7.46 11.63 -2.58
C GLY A 135 7.50 10.90 -1.23
N ASN A 136 6.42 10.23 -0.82
CA ASN A 136 6.46 9.31 0.32
C ASN A 136 6.06 7.90 -0.14
N TYR A 137 6.79 6.89 0.33
CA TYR A 137 6.22 5.54 0.34
C TYR A 137 5.09 5.48 1.36
N VAL A 138 3.97 4.85 1.01
CA VAL A 138 2.78 4.75 1.87
C VAL A 138 2.64 3.33 2.41
N ILE A 139 2.50 3.20 3.72
CA ILE A 139 2.23 1.93 4.41
C ILE A 139 0.96 2.06 5.24
N SER A 140 -0.08 1.35 4.85
CA SER A 140 -1.33 1.28 5.60
C SER A 140 -1.18 0.43 6.86
N ALA A 141 -1.41 1.04 8.02
CA ALA A 141 -1.18 0.48 9.34
C ALA A 141 -2.36 0.71 10.30
N GLU A 142 -3.56 1.00 9.80
CA GLU A 142 -4.74 1.18 10.65
C GLU A 142 -5.24 -0.10 11.34
N TRP A 143 -4.63 -1.24 11.03
CA TRP A 143 -4.97 -2.58 11.52
C TRP A 143 -4.04 -3.11 12.61
N VAL A 144 -2.91 -2.45 12.87
CA VAL A 144 -1.81 -3.03 13.66
C VAL A 144 -2.17 -3.31 15.11
N ALA A 145 -3.10 -2.54 15.70
CA ALA A 145 -3.58 -2.78 17.06
C ALA A 145 -4.53 -3.97 17.20
N GLN A 146 -4.92 -4.61 16.09
CA GLN A 146 -5.88 -5.73 16.06
C GLN A 146 -5.28 -7.08 15.70
N VAL A 147 -3.96 -7.15 15.58
CA VAL A 147 -3.24 -8.39 15.27
C VAL A 147 -2.22 -8.69 16.35
N ASP A 148 -1.62 -9.88 16.27
CA ASP A 148 -0.48 -10.19 17.11
C ASP A 148 0.73 -9.31 16.75
N LYS A 149 1.53 -8.96 17.77
CA LYS A 149 2.68 -8.06 17.62
C LYS A 149 3.74 -8.61 16.67
N LYS A 150 3.88 -9.93 16.56
CA LYS A 150 4.88 -10.56 15.70
C LYS A 150 4.51 -10.40 14.23
N LEU A 151 3.26 -10.67 13.88
CA LEU A 151 2.70 -10.43 12.55
C LEU A 151 2.83 -8.96 12.17
N ALA A 152 2.42 -8.04 13.05
CA ALA A 152 2.57 -6.60 12.79
C ALA A 152 4.05 -6.23 12.53
N LYS A 153 4.96 -6.67 13.41
CA LYS A 153 6.38 -6.37 13.27
C LYS A 153 6.97 -6.92 11.98
N ASP A 154 6.76 -8.21 11.71
CA ASP A 154 7.32 -8.88 10.52
C ASP A 154 6.79 -8.23 9.24
N PHE A 155 5.46 -8.04 9.16
CA PHE A 155 4.80 -7.46 7.99
C PHE A 155 5.28 -6.03 7.70
N LEU A 156 5.32 -5.16 8.70
CA LEU A 156 5.75 -3.78 8.52
C LEU A 156 7.26 -3.65 8.27
N THR A 157 8.08 -4.46 8.97
CA THR A 157 9.54 -4.45 8.80
C THR A 157 9.92 -4.88 7.38
N THR A 158 9.25 -5.87 6.81
CA THR A 158 9.47 -6.25 5.40
C THR A 158 9.23 -5.08 4.46
N GLN A 159 8.14 -4.32 4.67
CA GLN A 159 7.81 -3.17 3.84
C GLN A 159 8.83 -2.03 3.98
N VAL A 160 9.14 -1.64 5.23
CA VAL A 160 10.10 -0.56 5.50
C VAL A 160 11.48 -0.90 4.95
N LYS A 161 11.99 -2.11 5.18
CA LYS A 161 13.31 -2.52 4.68
C LYS A 161 13.36 -2.51 3.16
N PHE A 162 12.29 -2.95 2.50
CA PHE A 162 12.23 -2.93 1.05
C PHE A 162 12.28 -1.50 0.51
N TYR A 163 11.48 -0.59 1.06
CA TYR A 163 11.45 0.81 0.63
C TYR A 163 12.75 1.56 0.92
N GLN A 164 13.39 1.30 2.07
CA GLN A 164 14.72 1.85 2.37
C GLN A 164 15.80 1.31 1.41
N LYS A 165 15.78 0.00 1.08
CA LYS A 165 16.66 -0.58 0.06
C LYS A 165 16.46 0.10 -1.29
N GLN A 166 15.21 0.33 -1.68
CA GLN A 166 14.85 0.94 -2.96
C GLN A 166 15.28 2.41 -3.03
N ALA A 167 15.09 3.17 -1.95
CA ALA A 167 15.57 4.55 -1.84
C ALA A 167 17.09 4.66 -1.65
N LYS A 168 17.78 3.55 -1.34
CA LYS A 168 19.22 3.51 -1.05
C LYS A 168 19.64 4.43 0.10
N MET A 169 18.72 4.72 1.01
CA MET A 169 18.94 5.55 2.19
C MET A 169 17.95 5.20 3.29
N GLU A 170 18.28 5.59 4.52
CA GLU A 170 17.30 5.57 5.61
C GLU A 170 16.25 6.67 5.36
N LEU A 171 15.00 6.25 5.36
CA LEU A 171 13.88 7.15 5.15
C LEU A 171 13.26 7.56 6.49
N PRO A 172 13.11 8.87 6.78
CA PRO A 172 12.34 9.34 7.91
C PRO A 172 10.91 8.81 7.86
N VAL A 173 10.36 8.52 9.03
CA VAL A 173 9.01 8.00 9.19
C VAL A 173 8.08 9.15 9.59
N VAL A 174 6.89 9.19 8.99
CA VAL A 174 5.82 10.11 9.37
C VAL A 174 4.51 9.35 9.55
N PHE A 175 3.60 9.91 10.35
CA PHE A 175 2.30 9.31 10.64
C PHE A 175 1.17 10.21 10.14
N GLU A 176 0.30 9.65 9.31
CA GLU A 176 -0.95 10.27 8.92
C GLU A 176 -2.06 9.78 9.87
N MET A 177 -2.50 10.70 10.74
CA MET A 177 -3.39 10.42 11.87
C MET A 177 -4.88 10.57 11.53
N GLU A 178 -5.19 11.17 10.37
CA GLU A 178 -6.55 11.46 9.95
C GLU A 178 -7.19 10.30 9.17
N GLY A 179 -8.53 10.27 9.13
CA GLY A 179 -9.30 9.28 8.39
C GLY A 179 -10.57 8.83 9.10
N GLU A 180 -11.39 8.02 8.40
CA GLU A 180 -12.74 7.61 8.81
C GLU A 180 -12.79 6.80 10.12
N LEU A 181 -11.70 6.11 10.50
CA LEU A 181 -11.65 5.34 11.74
C LEU A 181 -11.47 6.21 12.99
N GLY A 182 -11.10 7.48 12.81
CA GLY A 182 -11.01 8.49 13.86
C GLY A 182 -9.75 8.40 14.73
N GLU A 183 -9.52 9.48 15.47
CA GLU A 183 -8.29 9.72 16.22
C GLU A 183 -7.99 8.65 17.28
N LYS A 184 -9.02 8.13 17.96
CA LYS A 184 -8.85 7.08 18.98
C LYS A 184 -8.24 5.81 18.41
N VAL A 185 -8.58 5.45 17.18
CA VAL A 185 -7.98 4.31 16.48
C VAL A 185 -6.55 4.64 16.05
N ALA A 186 -6.34 5.83 15.48
CA ALA A 186 -5.01 6.30 15.07
C ALA A 186 -4.02 6.30 16.23
N GLN A 187 -4.40 6.82 17.40
CA GLN A 187 -3.54 6.86 18.59
C GLN A 187 -3.15 5.45 19.08
N LYS A 188 -4.09 4.49 19.07
CA LYS A 188 -3.79 3.10 19.43
C LYS A 188 -2.80 2.47 18.45
N ASN A 189 -3.01 2.68 17.15
CA ASN A 189 -2.11 2.18 16.12
C ASN A 189 -0.71 2.82 16.24
N LYS A 190 -0.65 4.14 16.47
CA LYS A 190 0.60 4.88 16.71
C LYS A 190 1.38 4.29 17.88
N GLN A 191 0.75 4.08 19.02
CA GLN A 191 1.39 3.48 20.19
C GLN A 191 1.94 2.08 19.89
N VAL A 192 1.21 1.27 19.12
CA VAL A 192 1.70 -0.04 18.70
C VAL A 192 2.92 0.11 17.78
N LEU A 193 2.88 0.98 16.79
CA LEU A 193 4.02 1.24 15.89
C LEU A 193 5.27 1.68 16.64
N GLU A 194 5.13 2.63 17.57
CA GLU A 194 6.24 3.13 18.39
C GLU A 194 6.85 2.03 19.25
N ASN A 195 6.02 1.16 19.84
CA ASN A 195 6.47 -0.01 20.59
C ASN A 195 7.16 -1.06 19.73
N LEU A 196 6.85 -1.12 18.43
CA LEU A 196 7.51 -1.99 17.47
C LEU A 196 8.83 -1.41 16.94
N GLY A 197 9.12 -0.14 17.23
CA GLY A 197 10.34 0.57 16.84
C GLY A 197 10.18 1.52 15.66
N PHE A 198 8.97 1.69 15.12
CA PHE A 198 8.69 2.69 14.08
C PHE A 198 8.31 3.99 14.77
N LYS A 199 9.21 4.97 14.77
CA LYS A 199 8.99 6.28 15.41
C LYS A 199 9.01 7.37 14.36
N ALA A 200 8.11 8.33 14.48
CA ALA A 200 8.14 9.50 13.61
C ALA A 200 9.40 10.34 13.90
N SER A 201 9.97 10.93 12.85
CA SER A 201 11.19 11.74 12.87
C SER A 201 11.02 13.02 12.07
#